data_AF-A0A956LKU2-F1
#
_entry.id   AF-A0A956LKU2-F1
#
_cell.length_a   1.000
_cell.length_b   1.000
_cell.length_c   1.000
_cell.angle_alpha   90.00
_cell.angle_beta   90.00
_cell.angle_gamma   90.00
#
_symmetry.space_group_name_H-M   'P 1'
#
loop_
_entity.id
_entity.type
_entity.pdbx_description
1 polymer ?
#
loop_
_entity_poly.entity_id
_entity_poly.type
_entity_poly.pdbx_seq_one_letter_code
_entity_poly.pdbx_strand_id
1 'polypeptide(L)'
;FITRRPHDRIGLVAFGSYASSVAPLTIDHGVLRGLLEKLQLGSIDGSRTAIGAGLGVALNRLDESEASSKIVVLVTDGKHNAGGINPDTAAEEAAERGVIVYTVLIGDHRMGSDRVDPAQLERIASITGGYAYTAKDPDALRTTFQDLLDKLERSTVAGEQVRAELFHLFLWPAFLLLLLDVLLRSTRLRRFP
;
A
#
# COMPACT_ATOMS: atom_id res chain seq x y z
N PHE A 1 9.26 -6.09 2.07
CA PHE A 1 8.11 -5.27 1.64
C PHE A 1 8.55 -4.16 0.69
N ILE A 2 9.27 -3.13 1.16
CA ILE A 2 9.71 -1.96 0.37
C ILE A 2 10.38 -2.35 -0.97
N THR A 3 11.39 -3.23 -0.95
CA THR A 3 12.13 -3.63 -2.16
C THR A 3 11.27 -4.33 -3.22
N ARG A 4 10.14 -4.92 -2.85
CA ARG A 4 9.24 -5.60 -3.79
C ARG A 4 8.25 -4.65 -4.47
N ARG A 5 8.29 -3.35 -4.15
CA ARG A 5 7.28 -2.36 -4.53
C ARG A 5 7.90 -1.16 -5.25
N PRO A 6 8.71 -1.38 -6.31
CA PRO A 6 9.62 -0.37 -6.87
C PRO A 6 8.93 0.91 -7.37
N HIS A 7 7.62 0.85 -7.66
CA HIS A 7 6.85 1.99 -8.18
C HIS A 7 5.90 2.61 -7.16
N ASP A 8 5.79 2.02 -5.96
CA ASP A 8 4.86 2.52 -4.95
C ASP A 8 5.54 3.62 -4.12
N ARG A 9 4.77 4.69 -3.87
CA ARG A 9 5.14 5.71 -2.88
C ARG A 9 4.83 5.16 -1.50
N ILE A 10 5.85 5.05 -0.65
CA ILE A 10 5.72 4.50 0.69
C ILE A 10 6.09 5.59 1.70
N GLY A 11 5.23 5.75 2.70
CA GLY A 11 5.44 6.64 3.84
C GLY A 11 5.61 5.81 5.10
N LEU A 12 6.13 6.44 6.15
CA LEU A 12 6.34 5.81 7.44
C LEU A 12 5.73 6.66 8.54
N VAL A 13 4.84 6.06 9.32
CA VAL A 13 4.27 6.64 10.54
C VAL A 13 4.70 5.75 11.70
N ALA A 14 5.22 6.36 12.74
CA ALA A 14 5.56 5.67 13.98
C ALA A 14 4.64 6.18 15.09
N PHE A 15 4.21 5.27 15.95
CA PHE A 15 3.25 5.57 17.01
C PHE A 15 3.57 4.82 18.31
N GLY A 16 3.14 5.41 19.41
CA GLY A 16 3.23 4.92 20.78
C GLY A 16 2.20 5.69 21.61
N SER A 17 2.61 6.46 22.62
CA SER A 17 1.73 7.40 23.34
C SER A 17 1.11 8.48 22.43
N TYR A 18 1.79 8.81 21.33
CA TYR A 18 1.33 9.70 20.26
C TYR A 18 1.81 9.14 18.92
N ALA A 19 1.32 9.70 17.82
CA ALA A 19 1.72 9.31 16.46
C ALA A 19 2.43 10.46 15.74
N SER A 20 3.43 10.13 14.93
CA SER A 20 4.15 11.10 14.10
C SER A 20 4.56 10.49 12.76
N SER A 21 4.56 11.30 11.71
CA SER A 21 5.16 10.91 10.44
C SER A 21 6.68 10.92 10.58
N VAL A 22 7.32 9.82 10.21
CA VAL A 22 8.78 9.66 10.17
C VAL A 22 9.29 9.88 8.75
N ALA A 23 8.52 9.45 7.75
CA ALA A 23 8.79 9.70 6.34
C ALA A 23 7.50 10.07 5.61
N PRO A 24 7.51 11.11 4.76
CA PRO A 24 6.41 11.37 3.85
C PRO A 24 6.33 10.27 2.77
N LEU A 25 5.22 10.24 2.02
CA LEU A 25 5.08 9.34 0.86
C LEU A 25 6.18 9.63 -0.17
N THR A 26 7.08 8.68 -0.37
CA THR A 26 8.21 8.83 -1.29
C THR A 26 8.46 7.56 -2.09
N ILE A 27 8.99 7.72 -3.31
CA ILE A 27 9.53 6.63 -4.11
C ILE A 27 11.00 6.33 -3.75
N ASP A 28 11.66 7.22 -3.00
CA ASP A 28 13.02 7.01 -2.53
C ASP A 28 13.05 6.00 -1.37
N HIS A 29 13.10 4.73 -1.74
CA HIS A 29 13.18 3.63 -0.80
C HIS A 29 14.52 3.56 -0.07
N GLY A 30 15.57 4.19 -0.61
CA GLY A 30 16.88 4.27 0.04
C GLY A 30 16.80 5.11 1.30
N VAL A 31 16.21 6.31 1.19
CA VAL A 31 15.96 7.20 2.32
C VAL A 31 15.01 6.55 3.33
N LEU A 32 13.92 5.94 2.85
CA LEU A 32 12.95 5.27 3.72
C LEU A 32 13.59 4.15 4.55
N ARG A 33 14.44 3.32 3.93
CA ARG A 33 15.17 2.27 4.64
C ARG A 33 16.13 2.85 5.67
N GLY A 34 16.88 3.90 5.31
CA GLY A 34 17.79 4.56 6.24
C GLY A 34 17.08 5.18 7.45
N LEU A 35 15.85 5.69 7.27
CA LEU A 35 15.02 6.19 8.37
C LEU A 35 14.48 5.04 9.23
N LEU A 36 14.07 3.94 8.61
CA LEU A 36 13.59 2.75 9.32
C LEU A 36 14.68 2.10 10.17
N GLU A 37 15.92 2.02 9.67
CA GLU A 37 17.06 1.49 10.42
C GLU A 37 17.44 2.37 11.63
N LYS A 38 17.19 3.69 11.53
CA LYS A 38 17.45 4.66 12.60
C LYS A 38 16.33 4.73 13.64
N LEU A 39 15.17 4.14 13.35
CA LEU A 39 14.03 4.09 14.26
C LEU A 39 14.37 3.18 15.43
N GLN A 40 14.96 3.76 16.48
CA GLN A 40 15.25 3.05 17.72
C GLN A 40 13.98 2.90 18.55
N LEU A 41 13.78 1.70 19.12
CA LEU A 41 12.80 1.43 20.17
C LEU A 41 13.08 2.41 21.33
N GLY A 42 12.20 3.38 21.56
CA GLY A 42 12.38 4.46 22.55
C GLY A 42 12.44 5.88 21.96
N SER A 43 12.49 6.03 20.64
CA SER A 43 12.33 7.35 19.97
C SER A 43 10.91 7.93 20.14
N ILE A 44 9.96 7.05 20.44
CA ILE A 44 8.58 7.36 20.79
C ILE A 44 8.28 6.66 22.10
N ASP A 45 7.60 7.35 23.01
CA ASP A 45 7.16 6.78 24.27
C ASP A 45 6.26 5.55 24.02
N GLY A 46 6.79 4.36 24.31
CA GLY A 46 6.11 3.07 24.15
C GLY A 46 5.33 2.63 25.38
N SER A 47 5.16 3.49 26.39
CA SER A 47 4.33 3.16 27.57
C SER A 47 2.85 2.97 27.21
N ARG A 48 2.41 3.54 26.10
CA ARG A 48 1.06 3.44 25.56
C ARG A 48 1.08 3.24 24.04
N THR A 49 -0.08 2.89 23.50
CA THR A 49 -0.31 2.54 22.11
C THR A 49 -1.54 3.28 21.57
N ALA A 50 -1.30 4.30 20.74
CA ALA A 50 -2.29 5.18 20.15
C ALA A 50 -2.61 4.76 18.69
N ILE A 51 -3.24 3.59 18.52
CA ILE A 51 -3.59 3.05 17.20
C ILE A 51 -4.42 4.05 16.37
N GLY A 52 -5.49 4.63 16.95
CA GLY A 52 -6.33 5.58 16.24
C GLY A 52 -5.60 6.85 15.80
N ALA A 53 -4.68 7.37 16.62
CA ALA A 53 -3.83 8.49 16.23
C ALA A 53 -2.86 8.11 15.10
N GLY A 54 -2.28 6.90 15.14
CA GLY A 54 -1.44 6.35 14.08
C GLY A 54 -2.17 6.27 12.74
N LEU A 55 -3.40 5.75 12.76
CA LEU A 55 -4.27 5.72 11.60
C LEU A 55 -4.60 7.14 11.10
N GLY A 56 -5.01 8.06 11.97
CA GLY A 56 -5.30 9.44 11.57
C GLY A 56 -4.13 10.15 10.91
N VAL A 57 -2.91 9.99 11.45
CA VAL A 57 -1.70 10.54 10.81
C VAL A 57 -1.45 9.89 9.45
N ALA A 58 -1.62 8.57 9.33
CA ALA A 58 -1.46 7.86 8.06
C ALA A 58 -2.47 8.31 7.01
N LEU A 59 -3.75 8.46 7.38
CA LEU A 59 -4.81 8.95 6.50
C LEU A 59 -4.52 10.36 6.00
N ASN A 60 -4.11 11.26 6.89
CA ASN A 60 -3.70 12.63 6.51
C ASN A 60 -2.50 12.66 5.56
N ARG A 61 -1.60 11.67 5.59
CA ARG A 61 -0.52 11.55 4.60
C ARG A 61 -1.02 11.02 3.26
N LEU A 62 -2.04 10.16 3.26
CA LEU A 62 -2.64 9.58 2.06
C LEU A 62 -3.59 10.54 1.33
N ASP A 63 -4.15 11.54 2.01
CA ASP A 63 -4.97 12.59 1.39
C ASP A 63 -4.19 13.36 0.31
N GLU A 64 -2.90 13.61 0.53
CA GLU A 64 -2.02 14.31 -0.41
C GLU A 64 -1.66 13.44 -1.65
N SER A 65 -2.06 12.16 -1.68
CA SER A 65 -1.73 11.23 -2.77
C SER A 65 -2.83 11.16 -3.83
N GLU A 66 -2.45 11.36 -5.09
CA GLU A 66 -3.32 11.11 -6.27
C GLU A 66 -3.34 9.64 -6.73
N ALA A 67 -2.83 8.71 -5.94
CA ALA A 67 -2.82 7.29 -6.31
C ALA A 67 -4.24 6.72 -6.36
N SER A 68 -4.50 5.86 -7.36
CA SER A 68 -5.79 5.17 -7.54
C SER A 68 -6.09 4.16 -6.43
N SER A 69 -5.06 3.61 -5.79
CA SER A 69 -5.16 2.71 -4.64
C SER A 69 -4.38 3.28 -3.47
N LYS A 70 -5.01 3.28 -2.29
CA LYS A 70 -4.44 3.79 -1.03
C LYS A 70 -4.58 2.73 0.03
N ILE A 71 -3.47 2.38 0.66
CA ILE A 71 -3.39 1.27 1.61
C ILE A 71 -2.60 1.73 2.83
N VAL A 72 -3.04 1.29 4.01
CA VAL A 72 -2.28 1.38 5.26
C VAL A 72 -1.97 -0.03 5.73
N VAL A 73 -0.71 -0.26 6.11
CA VAL A 73 -0.31 -1.48 6.83
C VAL A 73 -0.01 -1.09 8.27
N LEU A 74 -0.95 -1.40 9.17
CA LEU A 74 -0.85 -1.17 10.60
C LEU A 74 -0.11 -2.35 11.24
N VAL A 75 1.02 -2.08 11.88
CA VAL A 75 1.83 -3.09 12.58
C VAL A 75 1.87 -2.74 14.06
N THR A 76 1.48 -3.66 14.94
CA THR A 76 1.48 -3.43 16.40
C THR A 76 1.76 -4.74 17.15
N ASP A 77 2.27 -4.64 18.37
CA ASP A 77 2.45 -5.75 19.33
C ASP A 77 1.55 -5.60 20.57
N GLY A 78 0.77 -4.51 20.66
CA GLY A 78 -0.03 -4.17 21.84
C GLY A 78 -1.45 -3.69 21.50
N LYS A 79 -2.30 -3.69 22.54
CA LYS A 79 -3.67 -3.14 22.47
C LYS A 79 -3.67 -1.62 22.52
N HIS A 80 -4.67 -1.02 21.90
CA HIS A 80 -4.93 0.40 22.08
C HIS A 80 -5.23 0.71 23.56
N ASN A 81 -4.47 1.63 24.15
CA ASN A 81 -4.62 2.05 25.54
C ASN A 81 -4.29 3.54 25.77
N ALA A 82 -3.86 4.26 24.73
CA ALA A 82 -3.74 5.71 24.79
C ALA A 82 -5.12 6.34 24.57
N GLY A 83 -5.46 7.40 25.29
CA GLY A 83 -6.69 8.16 25.01
C GLY A 83 -6.64 8.87 23.65
N GLY A 84 -7.78 9.33 23.15
CA GLY A 84 -7.90 10.10 21.92
C GLY A 84 -8.85 9.46 20.92
N ILE A 85 -8.42 9.37 19.66
CA ILE A 85 -9.23 8.83 18.56
C ILE A 85 -9.41 7.32 18.75
N ASN A 86 -10.66 6.87 18.74
CA ASN A 86 -11.00 5.45 18.78
C ASN A 86 -10.51 4.77 17.48
N PRO A 87 -9.77 3.64 17.55
CA PRO A 87 -9.31 2.92 16.37
C PRO A 87 -10.42 2.51 15.41
N ASP A 88 -11.59 2.15 15.93
CA ASP A 88 -12.73 1.72 15.11
C ASP A 88 -13.28 2.92 14.31
N THR A 89 -13.39 4.10 14.93
CA THR A 89 -13.77 5.36 14.25
C THR A 89 -12.75 5.77 13.19
N ALA A 90 -11.45 5.63 13.47
CA ALA A 90 -10.42 5.90 12.47
C ALA A 90 -10.47 4.92 11.29
N ALA A 91 -10.90 3.67 11.53
CA ALA A 91 -11.09 2.69 10.47
C ALA A 91 -12.33 3.00 9.61
N GLU A 92 -13.42 3.46 10.22
CA GLU A 92 -14.61 3.96 9.50
C GLU A 92 -14.23 5.12 8.58
N GLU A 93 -13.48 6.10 9.09
CA GLU A 93 -12.97 7.21 8.29
C GLU A 93 -12.03 6.75 7.15
N ALA A 94 -11.20 5.74 7.40
CA ALA A 94 -10.37 5.13 6.35
C ALA A 94 -11.23 4.52 5.23
N ALA A 95 -12.30 3.80 5.59
CA ALA A 95 -13.20 3.17 4.63
C ALA A 95 -13.94 4.22 3.79
N GLU A 96 -14.43 5.30 4.41
CA GLU A 96 -15.06 6.43 3.70
C GLU A 96 -14.14 7.07 2.66
N ARG A 97 -12.83 7.12 2.96
CA ARG A 97 -11.79 7.65 2.06
C ARG A 97 -11.29 6.64 1.03
N GLY A 98 -11.86 5.42 0.99
CA GLY A 98 -11.42 4.34 0.11
C GLY A 98 -10.02 3.81 0.42
N VAL A 99 -9.57 3.95 1.67
CA VAL A 99 -8.27 3.46 2.15
C VAL A 99 -8.45 2.09 2.79
N ILE A 100 -7.75 1.08 2.26
CA ILE A 100 -7.77 -0.28 2.80
C ILE A 100 -6.72 -0.40 3.92
N VAL A 101 -7.13 -0.89 5.09
CA VAL A 101 -6.23 -1.08 6.24
C VAL A 101 -5.97 -2.58 6.44
N TYR A 102 -4.70 -2.98 6.35
CA TYR A 102 -4.25 -4.30 6.76
C TYR A 102 -3.62 -4.22 8.14
N THR A 103 -3.94 -5.17 9.00
CA THR A 103 -3.41 -5.19 10.37
C THR A 103 -2.47 -6.38 10.56
N VAL A 104 -1.34 -6.15 11.21
CA VAL A 104 -0.32 -7.16 11.49
C VAL A 104 0.02 -7.10 12.97
N LEU A 105 -0.42 -8.12 13.70
CA LEU A 105 -0.05 -8.33 15.09
C LEU A 105 1.29 -9.06 15.17
N ILE A 106 2.29 -8.47 15.84
CA ILE A 106 3.61 -9.09 16.07
C ILE A 106 3.65 -9.72 17.45
N GLY A 107 4.20 -10.93 17.56
CA GLY A 107 4.52 -11.59 18.83
C GLY A 107 3.70 -12.84 19.11
N ASP A 108 4.20 -13.69 20.02
CA ASP A 108 3.50 -14.90 20.45
C ASP A 108 2.46 -14.58 21.52
N HIS A 109 1.29 -14.17 21.06
CA HIS A 109 0.16 -13.85 21.92
C HIS A 109 -0.71 -15.09 22.08
N ARG A 110 -0.51 -15.83 23.17
CA ARG A 110 -1.47 -16.86 23.60
C ARG A 110 -2.81 -16.15 23.89
N MET A 111 -3.91 -16.69 23.37
CA MET A 111 -5.26 -16.19 23.66
C MET A 111 -5.40 -15.93 25.17
N GLY A 112 -5.77 -14.70 25.54
CA GLY A 112 -6.01 -14.31 26.95
C GLY A 112 -4.94 -13.42 27.59
N SER A 113 -3.88 -13.02 26.89
CA SER A 113 -3.01 -11.94 27.39
C SER A 113 -3.74 -10.61 27.25
N ASP A 114 -4.08 -9.96 28.37
CA ASP A 114 -4.74 -8.64 28.43
C ASP A 114 -3.88 -7.49 27.85
N ARG A 115 -2.75 -7.83 27.22
CA ARG A 115 -1.84 -6.89 26.58
C ARG A 115 -2.20 -6.62 25.12
N VAL A 116 -3.07 -7.43 24.51
CA VAL A 116 -3.42 -7.35 23.08
C VAL A 116 -4.91 -7.57 22.85
N ASP A 117 -5.47 -6.88 21.85
CA ASP A 117 -6.84 -7.08 21.37
C ASP A 117 -6.83 -7.46 19.87
N PRO A 118 -6.68 -8.76 19.53
CA PRO A 118 -6.73 -9.21 18.14
C PRO A 118 -8.08 -8.93 17.47
N ALA A 119 -9.17 -8.95 18.24
CA ALA A 119 -10.52 -8.72 17.71
C ALA A 119 -10.67 -7.26 17.24
N GLN A 120 -10.06 -6.29 17.93
CA GLN A 120 -10.02 -4.91 17.44
C GLN A 120 -9.26 -4.79 16.12
N LEU A 121 -8.11 -5.46 15.98
CA LEU A 121 -7.34 -5.44 14.73
C LEU A 121 -8.10 -6.10 13.56
N GLU A 122 -8.86 -7.15 13.85
CA GLU A 122 -9.75 -7.81 12.88
C GLU A 122 -10.92 -6.91 12.46
N ARG A 123 -11.53 -6.18 13.41
CA ARG A 123 -12.57 -5.19 13.10
C ARG A 123 -12.04 -4.07 12.20
N ILE A 124 -10.90 -3.47 12.54
CA ILE A 124 -10.27 -2.40 11.74
C ILE A 124 -10.04 -2.86 10.28
N ALA A 125 -9.48 -4.06 10.11
CA ALA A 125 -9.25 -4.61 8.79
C ALA A 125 -10.57 -4.88 8.05
N SER A 126 -11.57 -5.46 8.74
CA SER A 126 -12.86 -5.80 8.14
C SER A 126 -13.67 -4.58 7.69
N ILE A 127 -13.67 -3.50 8.47
CA ILE A 127 -14.36 -2.23 8.14
C ILE A 127 -13.87 -1.67 6.81
N THR A 128 -12.57 -1.81 6.54
CA THR A 128 -11.90 -1.22 5.37
C THR A 128 -11.71 -2.21 4.21
N GLY A 129 -12.15 -3.46 4.36
CA GLY A 129 -11.99 -4.52 3.35
C GLY A 129 -10.58 -5.14 3.28
N GLY A 130 -9.75 -4.93 4.30
CA GLY A 130 -8.43 -5.54 4.45
C GLY A 130 -8.45 -6.90 5.15
N TYR A 131 -7.26 -7.41 5.46
CA TYR A 131 -7.07 -8.64 6.22
C TYR A 131 -6.24 -8.39 7.48
N ALA A 132 -6.61 -9.07 8.56
CA ALA A 132 -5.82 -9.13 9.78
C ALA A 132 -4.89 -10.34 9.76
N TYR A 133 -3.66 -10.12 10.20
CA TYR A 133 -2.62 -11.13 10.24
C TYR A 133 -1.96 -11.16 11.61
N THR A 134 -1.41 -12.33 11.96
CA THR A 134 -0.61 -12.50 13.17
C THR A 134 0.71 -13.17 12.80
N ALA A 135 1.81 -12.54 13.21
CA ALA A 135 3.16 -13.02 12.98
C ALA A 135 3.84 -13.30 14.33
N LYS A 136 4.02 -14.59 14.64
CA LYS A 136 4.65 -15.03 15.89
C LYS A 136 6.17 -14.88 15.87
N ASP A 137 6.75 -14.94 14.68
CA ASP A 137 8.19 -14.90 14.45
C ASP A 137 8.53 -14.04 13.21
N PRO A 138 9.79 -13.59 13.07
CA PRO A 138 10.22 -12.75 11.95
C PRO A 138 10.03 -13.40 10.56
N ASP A 139 10.11 -14.73 10.46
CA ASP A 139 9.94 -15.46 9.20
C ASP A 139 8.46 -15.55 8.80
N ALA A 140 7.58 -15.74 9.78
CA ALA A 140 6.13 -15.66 9.66
C ALA A 140 5.72 -14.25 9.26
N LEU A 141 6.33 -13.20 9.84
CA LEU A 141 6.11 -11.81 9.43
C LEU A 141 6.45 -11.64 7.96
N ARG A 142 7.61 -12.14 7.52
CA ARG A 142 8.01 -12.08 6.12
C ARG A 142 7.01 -12.79 5.21
N THR A 143 6.49 -13.94 5.62
CA THR A 143 5.51 -14.74 4.86
C THR A 143 4.15 -14.04 4.79
N THR A 144 3.66 -13.51 5.91
CA THR A 144 2.46 -12.68 6.00
C THR A 144 2.53 -11.48 5.07
N PHE A 145 3.65 -10.75 5.09
CA PHE A 145 3.85 -9.63 4.19
C PHE A 145 3.93 -10.05 2.73
N GLN A 146 4.37 -11.28 2.41
CA GLN A 146 4.33 -11.82 1.05
C GLN A 146 2.89 -12.10 0.60
N ASP A 147 2.07 -12.77 1.42
CA ASP A 147 0.65 -12.99 1.10
C ASP A 147 -0.11 -11.68 0.90
N LEU A 148 0.16 -10.69 1.77
CA LEU A 148 -0.40 -9.35 1.64
C LEU A 148 0.03 -8.69 0.31
N LEU A 149 1.30 -8.80 -0.06
CA LEU A 149 1.81 -8.27 -1.34
C LEU A 149 1.13 -8.92 -2.53
N ASP A 150 0.98 -10.25 -2.52
CA ASP A 150 0.38 -11.01 -3.62
C ASP A 150 -1.09 -10.64 -3.82
N LYS A 151 -1.84 -10.45 -2.72
CA LYS A 151 -3.24 -9.99 -2.76
C LYS A 151 -3.35 -8.58 -3.32
N LEU A 152 -2.46 -7.69 -2.88
CA LEU A 152 -2.41 -6.33 -3.37
C LEU A 152 -2.05 -6.25 -4.86
N GLU A 153 -1.08 -7.04 -5.33
CA GLU A 153 -0.71 -7.12 -6.75
C GLU A 153 -1.86 -7.66 -7.62
N ARG A 154 -2.62 -8.65 -7.13
CA ARG A 154 -3.81 -9.13 -7.84
C ARG A 154 -4.91 -8.07 -7.92
N SER A 155 -5.08 -7.25 -6.88
CA SER A 155 -6.08 -6.17 -6.89
C SER A 155 -5.72 -5.03 -7.86
N THR A 156 -4.43 -4.69 -8.00
CA THR A 156 -3.97 -3.69 -8.97
C THR A 156 -4.11 -4.18 -10.40
N VAL A 157 -3.89 -5.47 -10.68
CA VAL A 157 -4.07 -6.06 -12.02
C VAL A 157 -5.54 -6.06 -12.47
N ALA A 158 -6.50 -6.14 -11.53
CA ALA A 158 -7.92 -6.01 -11.85
C ALA A 158 -8.36 -4.54 -12.08
N GLY A 159 -7.61 -3.57 -11.52
CA GLY A 159 -7.90 -2.14 -11.59
C GLY A 159 -7.13 -1.36 -12.66
N GLU A 160 -6.03 -1.93 -13.18
CA GLU A 160 -5.44 -1.48 -14.43
C GLU A 160 -6.41 -1.87 -15.55
N GLN A 161 -7.41 -1.01 -15.80
CA GLN A 161 -7.99 -0.91 -17.11
C GLN A 161 -6.85 -0.60 -18.06
N VAL A 162 -6.21 -1.67 -18.55
CA VAL A 162 -5.53 -1.74 -19.82
C VAL A 162 -6.31 -0.81 -20.73
N ARG A 163 -5.74 0.37 -21.04
CA ARG A 163 -6.31 1.28 -22.02
C ARG A 163 -6.41 0.45 -23.29
N ALA A 164 -7.60 -0.10 -23.51
CA ALA A 164 -7.83 -1.10 -24.53
C ALA A 164 -7.34 -0.52 -25.85
N GLU A 165 -6.56 -1.34 -26.52
CA GLU A 165 -5.69 -1.00 -27.61
C GLU A 165 -6.48 -0.46 -28.81
N LEU A 166 -6.80 0.84 -28.82
CA LEU A 166 -7.13 1.54 -30.06
C LEU A 166 -5.97 1.44 -31.07
N PHE A 167 -4.76 1.12 -30.58
CA PHE A 167 -3.60 0.82 -31.39
C PHE A 167 -3.86 -0.22 -32.47
N HIS A 168 -4.55 -1.34 -32.17
CA HIS A 168 -4.84 -2.35 -33.19
C HIS A 168 -5.79 -1.86 -34.28
N LEU A 169 -6.73 -0.99 -33.94
CA LEU A 169 -7.66 -0.40 -34.90
C LEU A 169 -6.95 0.54 -35.89
N PHE A 170 -5.89 1.25 -35.46
CA PHE A 170 -5.08 2.12 -36.33
C PHE A 170 -3.89 1.41 -36.99
N LEU A 171 -3.43 0.29 -36.43
CA LEU A 171 -2.27 -0.45 -36.93
C LEU A 171 -2.55 -1.10 -38.29
N TRP A 172 -3.71 -1.72 -38.46
CA TRP A 172 -4.09 -2.34 -39.74
C TRP A 172 -4.23 -1.34 -40.90
N PRO A 173 -4.93 -0.20 -40.74
CA PRO A 173 -4.96 0.85 -41.76
C PRO A 173 -3.57 1.40 -42.09
N ALA A 174 -2.72 1.65 -41.07
CA ALA A 174 -1.37 2.15 -41.28
C ALA A 174 -0.49 1.16 -42.03
N PHE A 175 -0.57 -0.13 -41.68
CA PHE A 175 0.15 -1.19 -42.38
C PHE A 175 -0.30 -1.34 -43.84
N LEU A 176 -1.61 -1.28 -44.08
CA LEU A 176 -2.18 -1.34 -45.42
C LEU A 176 -1.75 -0.14 -46.28
N LEU A 177 -1.77 1.07 -45.70
CA LEU A 177 -1.30 2.30 -46.37
C LEU A 177 0.19 2.22 -46.71
N LEU A 178 1.02 1.65 -45.82
CA LEU A 178 2.45 1.48 -46.05
C LEU A 178 2.71 0.46 -47.18
N LEU A 179 2.01 -0.67 -47.18
CA LEU A 179 2.06 -1.65 -48.28
C LEU A 179 1.63 -1.03 -49.61
N LEU A 180 0.59 -0.21 -49.60
CA LEU A 180 0.08 0.47 -50.78
C LEU A 180 1.09 1.50 -51.32
N ASP A 181 1.77 2.27 -50.47
CA ASP A 181 2.85 3.19 -50.88
C ASP A 181 4.01 2.42 -51.54
N VAL A 182 4.45 1.32 -50.94
CA VAL A 182 5.52 0.47 -51.49
C VAL A 182 5.13 -0.11 -52.85
N LEU A 183 3.89 -0.57 -52.99
CA LEU A 183 3.39 -1.14 -54.24
C LEU A 183 3.24 -0.08 -55.34
N LEU A 184 2.76 1.12 -55.00
CA LEU A 184 2.62 2.24 -55.94
C LEU A 184 3.98 2.74 -56.42
N ARG A 185 4.98 2.83 -55.53
CA ARG A 185 6.36 3.15 -55.89
C ARG A 185 6.99 2.09 -56.79
N SER A 186 6.67 0.81 -56.60
CA SER A 186 7.26 -0.29 -57.39
C SER A 186 6.61 -0.52 -58.75
N THR A 187 5.33 -0.14 -58.93
CA THR A 187 4.57 -0.46 -60.16
C THR A 187 4.31 0.72 -61.09
N ARG A 188 3.83 1.87 -60.61
CA ARG A 188 3.32 2.95 -61.49
C ARG A 188 3.93 4.33 -61.29
N LEU A 189 4.54 4.61 -60.13
CA LEU A 189 5.18 5.89 -59.82
C LEU A 189 6.69 5.71 -59.58
N ARG A 190 7.39 5.14 -60.58
CA ARG A 190 8.85 5.24 -60.65
C ARG A 190 9.20 6.73 -60.78
N ARG A 191 9.48 7.39 -59.65
CA ARG A 191 10.23 8.66 -59.66
C ARG A 191 11.65 8.32 -60.09
N PHE A 192 11.93 8.53 -61.37
CA PHE A 192 13.30 8.75 -61.80
C PHE A 192 13.82 10.02 -61.10
N PRO A 193 15.12 10.06 -60.73
CA PRO A 193 15.73 11.21 -60.07
C PRO A 193 15.55 12.51 -60.87
#